data_AF-A0A7D9JEP6-F1
#
_entry.id   AF-A0A7D9JEP6-F1
#
_cell.length_a   1.000
_cell.length_b   1.000
_cell.length_c   1.000
_cell.angle_alpha   90.00
_cell.angle_beta   90.00
_cell.angle_gamma   90.00
#
_symmetry.space_group_name_H-M   'P 1'
#
loop_
_entity.id
_entity.type
_entity.pdbx_description
1 polymer ?
#
loop_
_entity_poly.entity_id
_entity_poly.type
_entity_poly.pdbx_seq_one_letter_code
_entity_poly.pdbx_strand_id
1 'polypeptide(L)'
;KIVAKAEEVQETYEYDANIEPFNYLDTKDLDSLASHDLRYDTVFLMNVTYERSGIHVPTDIYDKAPEILNTIKWTEALDKVFINNTKDDPNLKWQYFGSQTGVFRSYPGAKFDVGPKGIDLYDVRKRPWYIHGSTSPKSVVIIVDSSGSMFGRPLLIARIAVAELIDTLSENDFFNLIW
;
A
#
# COMPACT_ATOMS: atom_id res chain seq x y z
N LYS A 1 9.25 10.95 -13.32
CA LYS A 1 8.48 12.13 -12.85
C LYS A 1 7.92 11.92 -11.44
N ILE A 2 7.16 10.85 -11.17
CA ILE A 2 6.57 10.57 -9.84
C ILE A 2 7.65 10.38 -8.76
N VAL A 3 8.62 9.48 -8.98
CA VAL A 3 9.69 9.17 -8.02
C VAL A 3 10.46 10.42 -7.58
N ALA A 4 11.02 11.16 -8.55
CA ALA A 4 11.75 12.39 -8.28
C ALA A 4 10.94 13.42 -7.49
N LYS A 5 9.62 13.53 -7.75
CA LYS A 5 8.77 14.44 -6.97
C LYS A 5 8.52 13.94 -5.55
N ALA A 6 8.39 12.62 -5.38
CA ALA A 6 8.22 12.02 -4.07
C ALA A 6 9.45 12.26 -3.19
N GLU A 7 10.65 12.06 -3.74
CA GLU A 7 11.92 12.31 -3.05
C GLU A 7 12.06 13.80 -2.66
N GLU A 8 11.87 14.71 -3.62
CA GLU A 8 11.94 16.16 -3.37
C GLU A 8 10.98 16.62 -2.26
N VAL A 9 9.74 16.12 -2.27
CA VAL A 9 8.73 16.53 -1.29
C VAL A 9 9.02 15.89 0.07
N GLN A 10 9.46 14.64 0.10
CA GLN A 10 9.80 13.97 1.35
C GLN A 10 11.00 14.63 2.05
N GLU A 11 12.02 15.06 1.30
CA GLU A 11 13.19 15.76 1.84
C GLU A 11 12.85 17.14 2.42
N THR A 12 11.88 17.84 1.80
CA THR A 12 11.50 19.21 2.19
C THR A 12 10.37 19.26 3.21
N TYR A 13 9.70 18.14 3.49
CA TYR A 13 8.55 18.09 4.38
C TYR A 13 8.97 18.10 5.85
N GLU A 14 8.44 19.06 6.60
CA GLU A 14 8.61 19.11 8.06
C GLU A 14 7.53 18.27 8.75
N TYR A 15 7.96 17.36 9.63
CA TYR A 15 7.05 16.49 10.37
C TYR A 15 6.26 17.28 11.41
N ASP A 16 4.93 17.16 11.37
CA ASP A 16 4.03 17.76 12.35
C ASP A 16 3.48 16.70 13.31
N ALA A 17 3.96 16.73 14.56
CA ALA A 17 3.53 15.79 15.60
C ALA A 17 2.07 16.00 16.05
N ASN A 18 1.51 17.19 15.85
CA ASN A 18 0.17 17.57 16.28
C ASN A 18 -0.78 17.76 15.08
N ILE A 19 -0.49 17.07 13.97
CA ILE A 19 -1.30 17.17 12.77
C ILE A 19 -2.76 16.77 13.04
N GLU A 20 -3.66 17.70 12.76
CA GLU A 20 -5.10 17.43 12.86
C GLU A 20 -5.60 16.67 11.62
N PRO A 21 -6.61 15.79 11.75
CA PRO A 21 -7.23 15.13 10.62
C PRO A 21 -7.74 16.14 9.58
N PHE A 22 -7.41 15.92 8.32
CA PHE A 22 -7.79 16.78 7.20
C PHE A 22 -8.53 15.98 6.12
N ASN A 23 -9.17 16.68 5.18
CA ASN A 23 -9.97 16.06 4.14
C ASN A 23 -9.10 15.41 3.03
N TYR A 24 -9.10 14.09 2.99
CA TYR A 24 -8.57 13.29 1.88
C TYR A 24 -9.59 12.26 1.40
N LEU A 25 -9.44 11.78 0.17
CA LEU A 25 -10.33 10.76 -0.37
C LEU A 25 -9.95 9.40 0.23
N ASP A 26 -10.58 9.03 1.33
CA ASP A 26 -10.53 7.65 1.82
C ASP A 26 -11.35 6.75 0.88
N THR A 27 -10.69 5.73 0.34
CA THR A 27 -11.24 4.79 -0.63
C THR A 27 -12.11 3.70 0.00
N LYS A 28 -12.04 3.53 1.32
CA LYS A 28 -12.84 2.57 2.09
C LYS A 28 -14.13 3.21 2.61
N ASP A 29 -14.12 4.52 2.82
CA ASP A 29 -15.28 5.27 3.32
C ASP A 29 -16.21 5.73 2.19
N LEU A 30 -17.48 5.34 2.28
CA LEU A 30 -18.51 5.67 1.29
C LEU A 30 -18.92 7.15 1.36
N ASP A 31 -18.88 7.78 2.53
CA ASP A 31 -19.26 9.18 2.69
C ASP A 31 -18.17 10.09 2.08
N SER A 32 -16.90 9.78 2.33
CA SER A 32 -15.76 10.34 1.63
C SER A 32 -15.91 10.25 0.10
N LEU A 33 -16.25 9.07 -0.42
CA LEU A 33 -16.47 8.88 -1.86
C LEU A 33 -17.66 9.71 -2.37
N ALA A 34 -18.80 9.70 -1.68
CA ALA A 34 -20.00 10.43 -2.08
C ALA A 34 -19.81 11.95 -2.12
N SER A 35 -18.83 12.48 -1.37
CA SER A 35 -18.50 13.91 -1.39
C SER A 35 -17.73 14.36 -2.64
N HIS A 36 -17.29 13.43 -3.50
CA HIS A 36 -16.54 13.73 -4.73
C HIS A 36 -17.34 13.35 -6.00
N ASP A 37 -17.05 14.00 -7.12
CA ASP A 37 -17.68 13.68 -8.41
C ASP A 37 -17.04 12.43 -9.03
N LEU A 38 -17.57 11.25 -8.70
CA LEU A 38 -17.18 10.00 -9.36
C LEU A 38 -17.99 9.77 -10.62
N ARG A 39 -17.30 9.52 -11.74
CA ARG A 39 -17.91 9.22 -13.03
C ARG A 39 -17.46 7.85 -13.51
N TYR A 40 -18.36 7.13 -14.18
CA TYR A 40 -18.03 5.85 -14.76
C TYR A 40 -17.01 6.02 -15.88
N ASP A 41 -15.92 5.28 -15.80
CA ASP A 41 -14.85 5.30 -16.79
C ASP A 41 -14.71 3.93 -17.47
N THR A 42 -14.72 3.93 -18.79
CA THR A 42 -14.67 2.70 -19.62
C THR A 42 -13.29 2.05 -19.65
N VAL A 43 -12.22 2.79 -19.34
CA VAL A 43 -10.83 2.32 -19.29
C VAL A 43 -10.58 1.52 -18.01
N PHE A 44 -11.21 1.95 -16.91
CA PHE A 44 -11.10 1.33 -15.58
C PHE A 44 -12.28 0.42 -15.22
N LEU A 45 -13.37 0.48 -15.99
CA LEU A 45 -14.60 -0.29 -15.79
C LEU A 45 -15.27 -0.04 -14.42
N MET A 46 -15.07 1.15 -13.85
CA MET A 46 -15.62 1.54 -12.56
C MET A 46 -15.80 3.06 -12.45
N ASN A 47 -16.46 3.51 -11.38
CA ASN A 47 -16.59 4.92 -11.07
C ASN A 47 -15.28 5.46 -10.47
N VAL A 48 -14.72 6.49 -11.08
CA VAL A 48 -13.46 7.11 -10.69
C VAL A 48 -13.60 8.64 -10.65
N THR A 49 -12.75 9.30 -9.86
CA THR A 49 -12.56 10.76 -9.87
C THR A 49 -11.16 11.11 -10.33
N TYR A 50 -11.08 12.01 -11.31
CA TYR A 50 -9.81 12.54 -11.83
C TYR A 50 -9.32 13.78 -11.07
N GLU A 51 -10.08 14.27 -10.09
CA GLU A 51 -9.75 15.48 -9.32
C GLU A 51 -8.58 15.24 -8.36
N ARG A 52 -8.54 14.07 -7.73
CA ARG A 52 -7.51 13.70 -6.75
C ARG A 52 -7.28 12.18 -6.72
N SER A 53 -6.22 11.76 -6.05
CA SER A 53 -5.96 10.35 -5.79
C SER A 53 -6.77 9.83 -4.59
N GLY A 54 -7.01 8.52 -4.58
CA GLY A 54 -7.60 7.80 -3.45
C GLY A 54 -6.52 7.28 -2.51
N ILE A 55 -6.83 7.29 -1.22
CA ILE A 55 -6.01 6.76 -0.14
C ILE A 55 -6.63 5.48 0.41
N HIS A 56 -5.82 4.45 0.54
CA HIS A 56 -6.11 3.22 1.28
C HIS A 56 -5.09 3.09 2.41
N VAL A 57 -5.58 2.73 3.58
CA VAL A 57 -4.78 2.43 4.76
C VAL A 57 -5.15 0.99 5.19
N PRO A 58 -4.19 0.10 5.46
CA PRO A 58 -4.47 -1.23 5.99
C PRO A 58 -5.34 -1.20 7.25
N THR A 59 -6.16 -2.24 7.44
CA THR A 59 -7.13 -2.31 8.55
C THR A 59 -6.50 -2.44 9.93
N ASP A 60 -5.27 -2.93 10.01
CA ASP A 60 -4.46 -3.05 11.23
C ASP A 60 -3.74 -1.76 11.63
N ILE A 61 -3.81 -0.71 10.80
CA ILE A 61 -3.15 0.58 11.02
C ILE A 61 -4.20 1.64 11.36
N TYR A 62 -3.90 2.42 12.41
CA TYR A 62 -4.73 3.56 12.79
C TYR A 62 -4.51 4.75 11.83
N ASP A 63 -5.52 5.07 11.04
CA ASP A 63 -5.52 6.10 10.00
C ASP A 63 -5.26 7.53 10.51
N LYS A 64 -5.68 7.83 11.75
CA LYS A 64 -5.47 9.13 12.40
C LYS A 64 -4.16 9.22 13.18
N ALA A 65 -3.28 8.22 13.09
CA ALA A 65 -1.95 8.33 13.70
C ALA A 65 -1.17 9.47 13.01
N PRO A 66 -0.41 10.30 13.76
CA PRO A 66 0.34 11.41 13.19
C PRO A 66 1.26 10.99 12.04
N GLU A 67 1.92 9.83 12.15
CA GLU A 67 2.76 9.27 11.08
C GLU A 67 2.00 9.02 9.77
N ILE A 68 0.77 8.51 9.87
CA ILE A 68 -0.09 8.21 8.72
C ILE A 68 -0.63 9.50 8.10
N LEU A 69 -1.12 10.42 8.93
CA LEU A 69 -1.61 11.72 8.48
C LEU A 69 -0.51 12.54 7.81
N ASN A 70 0.69 12.59 8.38
CA ASN A 70 1.85 13.23 7.73
C ASN A 70 2.17 12.57 6.39
N THR A 71 2.14 11.22 6.32
CA THR A 71 2.36 10.50 5.06
C THR A 71 1.35 10.90 4.00
N ILE A 72 0.06 10.92 4.35
CA ILE A 72 -1.00 11.34 3.44
C ILE A 72 -0.81 12.80 3.04
N LYS A 73 -0.33 13.64 3.97
CA LYS A 73 -0.19 15.07 3.73
C LYS A 73 0.92 15.40 2.73
N TRP A 74 2.13 14.89 2.94
CA TRP A 74 3.23 15.18 2.02
C TRP A 74 3.00 14.53 0.64
N THR A 75 2.40 13.34 0.60
CA THR A 75 2.08 12.66 -0.67
C THR A 75 1.00 13.37 -1.49
N GLU A 76 0.28 14.35 -0.92
CA GLU A 76 -0.69 15.20 -1.65
C GLU A 76 -0.07 15.90 -2.86
N ALA A 77 1.22 16.24 -2.77
CA ALA A 77 1.96 16.85 -3.87
C ALA A 77 2.05 15.96 -5.13
N LEU A 78 1.89 14.64 -4.98
CA LEU A 78 1.94 13.69 -6.10
C LEU A 78 0.71 13.78 -7.01
N ASP A 79 -0.43 14.28 -6.53
CA ASP A 79 -1.67 14.39 -7.31
C ASP A 79 -1.48 15.22 -8.57
N LYS A 80 -0.74 16.33 -8.47
CA LYS A 80 -0.40 17.17 -9.62
C LYS A 80 0.38 16.41 -10.69
N VAL A 81 1.28 15.51 -10.27
CA VAL A 81 2.08 14.70 -11.19
C VAL A 81 1.21 13.62 -11.83
N PHE A 82 0.36 12.95 -11.05
CA PHE A 82 -0.56 11.94 -11.58
C PHE A 82 -1.50 12.52 -12.63
N ILE A 83 -2.13 13.66 -12.33
CA ILE A 83 -3.02 14.38 -13.24
C ILE A 83 -2.28 14.76 -14.52
N ASN A 84 -1.05 15.30 -14.41
CA ASN A 84 -0.28 15.68 -15.60
C ASN A 84 0.11 14.47 -16.45
N ASN A 85 0.48 13.34 -15.84
CA ASN A 85 0.79 12.13 -16.60
C ASN A 85 -0.43 11.60 -17.37
N THR A 86 -1.62 11.66 -16.78
CA THR A 86 -2.87 11.26 -17.47
C THR A 86 -3.27 12.24 -18.57
N LYS A 87 -2.95 13.53 -18.43
CA LYS A 87 -3.11 14.52 -19.51
C LYS A 87 -2.13 14.26 -20.66
N ASP A 88 -0.90 13.89 -20.34
CA ASP A 88 0.13 13.56 -21.33
C ASP A 88 -0.22 12.25 -22.07
N ASP A 89 -0.75 11.24 -21.36
CA ASP A 89 -1.19 9.95 -21.92
C ASP A 89 -2.56 9.52 -21.36
N PRO A 90 -3.65 9.73 -22.13
CA PRO A 90 -5.00 9.33 -21.72
C PRO A 90 -5.22 7.81 -21.61
N ASN A 91 -4.34 6.97 -22.16
CA ASN A 91 -4.45 5.51 -22.05
C ASN A 91 -3.75 4.96 -20.79
N LEU A 92 -3.07 5.82 -20.03
CA LEU A 92 -2.36 5.44 -18.82
C LEU A 92 -3.36 4.86 -17.80
N LYS A 93 -3.05 3.65 -17.34
CA LYS A 93 -3.82 2.95 -16.30
C LYS A 93 -3.45 3.50 -14.92
N TRP A 94 -3.74 2.72 -13.88
CA TRP A 94 -3.49 3.07 -12.49
C TRP A 94 -2.07 3.58 -12.27
N GLN A 95 -1.98 4.75 -11.66
CA GLN A 95 -0.75 5.28 -11.09
C GLN A 95 -0.85 5.14 -9.59
N TYR A 96 0.21 4.67 -8.94
CA TYR A 96 0.15 4.43 -7.51
C TYR A 96 1.48 4.67 -6.81
N PHE A 97 1.37 4.93 -5.51
CA PHE A 97 2.47 5.08 -4.57
C PHE A 97 2.17 4.25 -3.32
N GLY A 98 3.13 3.46 -2.88
CA GLY A 98 3.08 2.72 -1.63
C GLY A 98 4.10 3.27 -0.65
N SER A 99 3.64 3.68 0.53
CA SER A 99 4.51 4.12 1.60
C SER A 99 5.01 2.94 2.44
N GLN A 100 6.20 3.11 3.04
CA GLN A 100 6.71 2.22 4.09
C GLN A 100 5.80 2.18 5.32
N THR A 101 5.01 3.24 5.55
CA THR A 101 4.01 3.33 6.62
C THR A 101 2.73 2.56 6.32
N GLY A 102 2.61 1.94 5.14
CA GLY A 102 1.44 1.16 4.73
C GLY A 102 0.40 1.94 3.92
N VAL A 103 0.50 3.27 3.88
CA VAL A 103 -0.39 4.13 3.08
C VAL A 103 -0.23 3.80 1.59
N PHE A 104 -1.35 3.48 0.95
CA PHE A 104 -1.44 3.27 -0.49
C PHE A 104 -2.22 4.42 -1.13
N ARG A 105 -1.59 5.10 -2.09
CA ARG A 105 -2.21 6.18 -2.87
C ARG A 105 -2.37 5.71 -4.31
N SER A 106 -3.58 5.80 -4.87
CA SER A 106 -3.87 5.41 -6.25
C SER A 106 -4.62 6.50 -7.01
N TYR A 107 -4.30 6.68 -8.29
CA TYR A 107 -4.93 7.63 -9.19
C TYR A 107 -5.37 6.94 -10.49
N PRO A 108 -6.56 7.25 -11.03
CA PRO A 108 -7.59 8.15 -10.49
C PRO A 108 -8.21 7.64 -9.18
N GLY A 109 -8.77 8.52 -8.36
CA GLY A 109 -9.37 8.13 -7.10
C GLY A 109 -10.61 7.26 -7.31
N ALA A 110 -10.72 6.12 -6.65
CA ALA A 110 -11.86 5.23 -6.78
C ALA A 110 -12.11 4.46 -5.48
N LYS A 111 -13.31 3.89 -5.35
CA LYS A 111 -13.62 2.99 -4.25
C LYS A 111 -12.67 1.79 -4.26
N PHE A 112 -12.13 1.44 -3.10
CA PHE A 112 -11.29 0.26 -2.96
C PHE A 112 -12.14 -1.01 -3.07
N ASP A 113 -11.71 -1.96 -3.90
CA ASP A 113 -12.37 -3.26 -4.04
C ASP A 113 -11.83 -4.24 -2.99
N VAL A 114 -12.67 -4.53 -1.98
CA VAL A 114 -12.39 -5.50 -0.91
C VAL A 114 -12.59 -6.95 -1.35
N GLY A 115 -12.92 -7.18 -2.62
CA GLY A 115 -13.13 -8.49 -3.20
C GLY A 115 -14.39 -9.20 -2.71
N PRO A 116 -14.63 -10.44 -3.17
CA PRO A 116 -15.91 -11.13 -3.00
C PRO A 116 -16.23 -11.54 -1.56
N LYS A 117 -15.22 -11.62 -0.68
CA LYS A 117 -15.42 -11.93 0.74
C LYS A 117 -15.80 -10.69 1.57
N GLY A 118 -15.67 -9.49 1.01
CA GLY A 118 -15.98 -8.24 1.71
C GLY A 118 -15.02 -7.89 2.85
N ILE A 119 -13.86 -8.55 2.94
CA ILE A 119 -12.87 -8.34 4.01
C ILE A 119 -11.61 -7.74 3.40
N ASP A 120 -11.23 -6.56 3.88
CA ASP A 120 -10.01 -5.89 3.48
C ASP A 120 -8.79 -6.45 4.22
N LEU A 121 -7.99 -7.23 3.49
CA LEU A 121 -6.68 -7.75 3.92
C LEU A 121 -5.55 -7.14 3.09
N TYR A 122 -5.81 -6.02 2.43
CA TYR A 122 -4.82 -5.40 1.58
C TYR A 122 -3.80 -4.64 2.43
N ASP A 123 -2.53 -4.92 2.16
CA ASP A 123 -1.39 -4.16 2.66
C ASP A 123 -0.41 -4.01 1.51
N VAL A 124 -0.10 -2.75 1.18
CA VAL A 124 0.77 -2.38 0.08
C VAL A 124 2.17 -2.99 0.21
N ARG A 125 2.67 -3.11 1.44
CA ARG A 125 4.03 -3.57 1.74
C ARG A 125 4.22 -5.05 1.50
N LYS A 126 3.11 -5.80 1.53
CA LYS A 126 3.07 -7.24 1.26
C LYS A 126 2.80 -7.55 -0.22
N ARG A 127 2.64 -6.54 -1.09
CA ARG A 127 2.34 -6.79 -2.50
C ARG A 127 3.61 -7.16 -3.26
N PRO A 128 3.54 -8.13 -4.19
CA PRO A 128 4.71 -8.53 -4.98
C PRO A 128 5.41 -7.34 -5.64
N TRP A 129 4.66 -6.43 -6.30
CA TRP A 129 5.24 -5.25 -6.96
C TRP A 129 6.03 -4.35 -6.00
N TYR A 130 5.60 -4.24 -4.74
CA TYR A 130 6.28 -3.45 -3.72
C TYR A 130 7.56 -4.17 -3.27
N ILE A 131 7.47 -5.47 -3.00
CA ILE A 131 8.61 -6.30 -2.57
C ILE A 131 9.71 -6.33 -3.64
N HIS A 132 9.32 -6.51 -4.91
CA HIS A 132 10.23 -6.51 -6.06
C HIS A 132 10.97 -5.17 -6.23
N GLY A 133 10.30 -4.04 -5.95
CA GLY A 133 10.93 -2.72 -5.99
C GLY A 133 11.78 -2.39 -4.77
N SER A 134 11.51 -3.03 -3.63
CA SER A 134 12.15 -2.73 -2.35
C SER A 134 13.38 -3.60 -2.06
N THR A 135 13.47 -4.78 -2.67
CA THR A 135 14.51 -5.76 -2.35
C THR A 135 15.09 -6.38 -3.61
N SER A 136 16.40 -6.66 -3.57
CA SER A 136 17.07 -7.45 -4.60
C SER A 136 16.85 -8.95 -4.37
N PRO A 137 16.98 -9.78 -5.42
CA PRO A 137 16.93 -11.24 -5.28
C PRO A 137 17.84 -11.75 -4.18
N LYS A 138 17.32 -12.62 -3.32
CA LYS A 138 18.01 -13.12 -2.12
C LYS A 138 17.94 -14.64 -2.01
N SER A 139 18.98 -15.23 -1.43
CA SER A 139 19.05 -16.65 -1.09
C SER A 139 18.99 -16.81 0.43
N VAL A 140 17.94 -17.45 0.94
CA VAL A 140 17.65 -17.54 2.39
C VAL A 140 17.68 -19.01 2.84
N VAL A 141 18.25 -19.28 4.02
CA VAL A 141 18.11 -20.58 4.68
C VAL A 141 17.28 -20.38 5.95
N ILE A 142 16.15 -21.06 6.02
CA ILE A 142 15.22 -21.00 7.15
C ILE A 142 15.51 -22.21 8.04
N ILE A 143 15.85 -21.96 9.30
CA ILE A 143 16.12 -23.01 10.30
C ILE A 143 15.01 -22.95 11.35
N VAL A 144 14.32 -24.07 11.54
CA VAL A 144 13.21 -24.20 12.51
C VAL A 144 13.68 -25.07 13.67
N ASP A 145 13.59 -24.57 14.90
CA ASP A 145 13.85 -25.39 16.08
C ASP A 145 12.76 -26.46 16.25
N SER A 146 13.19 -27.73 16.32
CA SER A 146 12.34 -28.90 16.55
C SER A 146 12.61 -29.55 17.93
N SER A 147 13.32 -28.87 18.82
CA SER A 147 13.59 -29.31 20.19
C SER A 147 12.32 -29.57 20.99
N GLY A 148 12.42 -30.34 22.08
CA GLY A 148 11.28 -30.65 22.94
C GLY A 148 10.55 -29.42 23.53
N SER A 149 11.24 -28.27 23.61
CA SER A 149 10.65 -27.00 24.05
C SER A 149 9.59 -26.45 23.07
N MET A 150 9.65 -26.89 21.81
CA MET A 150 8.76 -26.45 20.75
C MET A 150 7.45 -27.25 20.67
N PHE A 151 7.30 -28.30 21.50
CA PHE A 151 6.12 -29.15 21.47
C PHE A 151 4.81 -28.38 21.70
N GLY A 152 3.84 -28.59 20.82
CA GLY A 152 2.51 -27.96 20.90
C GLY A 152 2.43 -26.61 20.19
N ARG A 153 1.99 -25.56 20.91
CA ARG A 153 1.71 -24.23 20.35
C ARG A 153 2.94 -23.55 19.72
N PRO A 154 4.15 -23.60 20.29
CA PRO A 154 5.31 -22.92 19.71
C PRO A 154 5.64 -23.42 18.30
N LEU A 155 5.62 -24.74 18.06
CA LEU A 155 5.84 -25.31 16.73
C LEU A 155 4.74 -24.89 15.74
N LEU A 156 3.48 -24.78 16.17
CA LEU A 156 2.40 -24.28 15.32
C LEU A 156 2.64 -22.83 14.88
N ILE A 157 3.02 -21.96 15.82
CA ILE A 157 3.36 -20.55 15.53
C ILE A 157 4.56 -20.48 14.58
N ALA A 158 5.59 -21.28 14.82
CA ALA A 158 6.76 -21.35 13.94
C ALA A 158 6.38 -21.75 12.51
N ARG A 159 5.50 -22.75 12.34
CA ARG A 159 5.03 -23.17 11.01
C ARG A 159 4.25 -22.06 10.28
N ILE A 160 3.39 -21.34 11.00
CA ILE A 160 2.64 -20.20 10.41
C ILE A 160 3.61 -19.09 10.03
N ALA A 161 4.56 -18.75 10.90
CA ALA A 161 5.56 -17.72 10.64
C ALA A 161 6.46 -18.06 9.43
N VAL A 162 6.85 -19.32 9.27
CA VAL A 162 7.60 -19.79 8.10
C VAL A 162 6.77 -19.67 6.83
N ALA A 163 5.48 -20.03 6.87
CA ALA A 163 4.59 -19.87 5.71
C ALA A 163 4.46 -18.40 5.29
N GLU A 164 4.21 -17.50 6.25
CA GLU A 164 4.14 -16.05 5.99
C GLU A 164 5.46 -15.49 5.46
N LEU A 165 6.62 -15.99 5.94
CA LEU A 165 7.93 -15.57 5.42
C LEU A 165 8.11 -16.02 3.96
N ILE A 166 7.74 -17.26 3.63
CA ILE A 166 7.79 -17.79 2.26
C ILE A 166 6.87 -16.98 1.34
N ASP A 167 5.71 -16.55 1.81
CA ASP A 167 4.79 -15.70 1.04
C ASP A 167 5.38 -14.32 0.68
N THR A 168 6.43 -13.86 1.38
CA THR A 168 7.17 -12.63 1.02
C THR A 168 8.29 -12.85 0.00
N LEU A 169 8.60 -14.10 -0.35
CA LEU A 169 9.62 -14.42 -1.33
C LEU A 169 9.04 -14.29 -2.75
N SER A 170 9.85 -13.74 -3.64
CA SER A 170 9.52 -13.57 -5.04
C SER A 170 10.02 -14.73 -5.90
N GLU A 171 9.65 -14.76 -7.18
CA GLU A 171 10.09 -15.80 -8.14
C GLU A 171 11.61 -15.89 -8.30
N ASN A 172 12.32 -14.79 -8.03
CA ASN A 172 13.78 -14.72 -8.15
C ASN A 172 14.49 -15.03 -6.83
N ASP A 173 13.75 -15.27 -5.75
CA ASP A 173 14.31 -15.60 -4.45
C ASP A 173 14.44 -17.11 -4.28
N PHE A 174 15.57 -17.54 -3.74
CA PHE A 174 15.84 -18.95 -3.46
C PHE A 174 15.74 -19.17 -1.96
N PHE A 175 15.11 -20.28 -1.54
CA PHE A 175 15.11 -20.65 -0.14
C PHE A 175 15.34 -22.15 0.07
N ASN A 176 15.86 -22.49 1.24
CA ASN A 176 15.88 -23.85 1.75
C ASN A 176 15.39 -23.89 3.20
N LEU A 177 14.78 -25.00 3.60
CA LEU A 177 14.21 -25.21 4.92
C LEU A 177 14.96 -26.35 5.62
N ILE A 178 15.43 -26.09 6.84
CA ILE A 178 16.03 -27.07 7.74
C ILE A 178 15.21 -27.07 9.03
N TRP A 179 14.85 -28.25 9.54
CA TRP A 179 14.09 -28.43 10.78
C TRP A 179 14.71 -29.50 11.68
#